data_AF-H5TBM7-F1
#
_entry.id   AF-H5TBM7-F1
#
_cell.length_a   1.000
_cell.length_b   1.000
_cell.length_c   1.000
_cell.angle_alpha   90.00
_cell.angle_beta   90.00
_cell.angle_gamma   90.00
#
_symmetry.space_group_name_H-M   'P 1'
#
loop_
_entity.id
_entity.type
_entity.pdbx_description
1 polymer ?
#
loop_
_entity_poly.entity_id
_entity_poly.type
_entity_poly.pdbx_seq_one_letter_code
_entity_poly.pdbx_strand_id
1 'polypeptide(L)' 'MTNNEFLDYCKSELTNSLHNTKLRKPDDKQKYRTEGLLHAARLMGLMSVQQVSHMIATEHQAFLGKVWSNDKRVRLH' A
#
# COMPACT_ATOMS: atom_id res chain seq x y z
N MET A 1 6.95 -19.17 7.67
CA MET A 1 6.06 -18.01 7.49
C MET A 1 4.64 -18.42 7.83
N THR A 2 4.06 -17.85 8.86
CA THR A 2 2.65 -18.01 9.24
C THR A 2 1.76 -17.14 8.36
N ASN A 3 0.44 -17.38 8.41
CA ASN A 3 -0.52 -16.56 7.67
C ASN A 3 -0.41 -15.07 8.04
N ASN A 4 -0.20 -14.74 9.32
CA ASN A 4 -0.05 -13.36 9.77
C ASN A 4 1.25 -12.73 9.26
N GLU A 5 2.37 -13.46 9.31
CA GLU A 5 3.65 -12.99 8.76
C GLU A 5 3.57 -12.70 7.25
N PHE A 6 2.78 -13.49 6.51
CA PHE A 6 2.55 -13.23 5.09
C PHE A 6 1.72 -11.95 4.85
N LEU A 7 0.69 -11.71 5.66
CA LEU A 7 -0.13 -10.51 5.55
C LEU A 7 0.67 -9.24 5.91
N ASP A 8 1.51 -9.33 6.94
CA ASP A 8 2.43 -8.25 7.31
C ASP A 8 3.43 -7.96 6.17
N TYR A 9 3.94 -9.01 5.53
CA TYR A 9 4.78 -8.86 4.35
C TYR A 9 4.05 -8.14 3.20
N CYS A 10 2.82 -8.56 2.86
CA CYS A 10 2.00 -7.90 1.84
C CYS A 10 1.80 -6.41 2.14
N LYS A 11 1.54 -6.07 3.41
CA LYS A 11 1.36 -4.68 3.85
C LYS A 11 2.65 -3.86 3.73
N SER A 12 3.79 -4.44 4.08
CA SER A 12 5.09 -3.78 3.94
C SER A 12 5.44 -3.47 2.48
N GLU A 13 5.19 -4.41 1.56
CA GLU A 13 5.44 -4.21 0.14
C GLU A 13 4.51 -3.14 -0.47
N LEU A 14 3.26 -3.08 -0.01
CA LEU A 14 2.34 -2.00 -0.36
C LEU A 14 2.84 -0.64 0.12
N THR A 15 3.30 -0.57 1.36
CA THR A 15 3.87 0.66 1.94
C THR A 15 5.10 1.12 1.16
N ASN A 16 6.00 0.20 0.81
CA ASN A 16 7.21 0.48 0.05
C ASN A 16 6.89 1.02 -1.36
N SER A 17 5.94 0.39 -2.06
CA SER A 17 5.47 0.84 -3.38
C SER A 17 4.92 2.28 -3.34
N LEU A 18 4.13 2.61 -2.31
CA LEU A 18 3.62 3.97 -2.11
C LEU A 18 4.74 4.96 -1.78
N HIS A 19 5.69 4.57 -0.93
CA HIS A 19 6.83 5.41 -0.58
C HIS A 19 7.72 5.75 -1.78
N ASN A 20 8.01 4.77 -2.63
CA ASN A 20 8.74 4.96 -3.88
C ASN A 20 8.03 5.94 -4.83
N THR A 21 6.70 5.83 -4.90
CA THR A 21 5.86 6.79 -5.63
C THR A 21 6.00 8.21 -5.07
N LYS A 22 6.02 8.39 -3.73
CA LYS A 22 6.25 9.70 -3.08
C LYS A 22 7.60 10.31 -3.43
N LEU A 23 8.64 9.49 -3.46
CA LEU A 23 10.00 9.92 -3.78
C LEU A 23 10.19 10.23 -5.28
N ARG A 24 9.11 10.20 -6.08
CA ARG A 24 9.12 10.34 -7.54
C ARG A 24 10.05 9.31 -8.21
N LYS A 25 10.19 8.14 -7.57
CA LYS A 25 10.93 6.99 -8.07
C LYS A 25 9.99 5.78 -8.12
N PRO A 26 8.89 5.85 -8.90
CA PRO A 26 7.96 4.72 -8.98
C PRO A 26 8.71 3.48 -9.47
N ASP A 27 8.48 2.35 -8.80
CA ASP A 27 8.96 1.05 -9.21
C ASP A 27 7.75 0.20 -9.62
N ASP A 28 7.45 0.23 -10.92
CA ASP A 28 6.31 -0.51 -11.47
C ASP A 28 6.47 -2.02 -11.26
N LYS A 29 7.71 -2.55 -11.27
CA LYS A 29 7.94 -3.97 -10.99
C LYS A 29 7.55 -4.30 -9.55
N GLN A 30 7.91 -3.44 -8.60
CA GLN A 30 7.48 -3.62 -7.22
C GLN A 30 5.96 -3.53 -7.09
N LYS A 31 5.33 -2.54 -7.72
CA LYS A 31 3.87 -2.41 -7.74
C LYS A 31 3.18 -3.69 -8.22
N TYR A 32 3.59 -4.23 -9.37
CA TYR A 32 3.03 -5.47 -9.90
C TYR A 32 3.26 -6.68 -8.99
N ARG A 33 4.43 -6.77 -8.33
CA ARG A 33 4.70 -7.80 -7.32
C ARG A 33 3.74 -7.68 -6.14
N THR A 34 3.54 -6.46 -5.62
CA THR A 34 2.60 -6.20 -4.53
C THR A 34 1.16 -6.58 -4.92
N GLU A 35 0.72 -6.22 -6.12
CA GLU A 35 -0.60 -6.62 -6.64
C GLU A 35 -0.74 -8.15 -6.70
N GLY A 36 0.30 -8.85 -7.17
CA GLY A 36 0.37 -10.32 -7.17
C GLY A 36 0.29 -10.94 -5.78
N LEU A 37 0.98 -10.36 -4.79
CA LEU A 37 0.96 -10.81 -3.39
C LEU A 37 -0.44 -10.69 -2.77
N LEU A 38 -1.11 -9.55 -3.00
CA LEU A 38 -2.48 -9.33 -2.53
C LEU A 38 -3.48 -10.27 -3.22
N HIS A 39 -3.26 -10.57 -4.50
CA HIS A 39 -4.05 -11.57 -5.21
C HIS A 39 -3.84 -12.97 -4.63
N ALA A 40 -2.60 -13.34 -4.31
CA ALA A 40 -2.30 -14.61 -3.66
C ALA A 40 -2.93 -14.70 -2.26
N ALA A 41 -2.88 -13.64 -1.45
CA ALA A 41 -3.55 -13.58 -0.14
C ALA A 41 -5.04 -13.89 -0.25
N ARG A 42 -5.69 -13.37 -1.31
CA ARG A 42 -7.09 -13.66 -1.61
C ARG A 42 -7.30 -15.13 -2.01
N LEU A 43 -6.50 -15.65 -2.93
CA LEU A 43 -6.63 -17.04 -3.41
C LEU A 43 -6.42 -18.06 -2.28
N MET A 44 -5.56 -17.75 -1.32
CA MET A 44 -5.32 -18.58 -0.14
C MET A 44 -6.41 -18.45 0.95
N GLY A 45 -7.44 -17.62 0.73
CA GLY A 45 -8.51 -17.39 1.70
C GLY A 45 -8.07 -16.61 2.94
N LEU A 46 -6.89 -15.97 2.91
CA LEU A 46 -6.38 -15.17 4.02
C LEU A 46 -7.05 -13.80 4.09
N MET A 47 -7.57 -13.31 2.97
CA MET A 47 -8.30 -12.05 2.86
C MET A 47 -9.45 -12.17 1.85
N SER A 48 -10.60 -11.57 2.17
CA SER A 48 -11.66 -11.34 1.20
C SER A 48 -11.28 -10.21 0.23
N VAL A 49 -12.00 -10.13 -0.91
CA VAL A 49 -11.85 -9.02 -1.86
C VAL A 49 -12.07 -7.67 -1.17
N GLN A 50 -13.06 -7.60 -0.27
CA GLN A 50 -13.37 -6.39 0.48
C GLN A 50 -12.23 -6.02 1.43
N GLN A 51 -11.61 -7.00 2.09
CA GLN A 51 -10.47 -6.76 2.97
C GLN A 51 -9.24 -6.26 2.19
N VAL A 52 -8.97 -6.81 1.01
CA VAL A 52 -7.87 -6.35 0.15
C VAL A 52 -8.12 -4.91 -0.32
N SER A 53 -9.31 -4.63 -0.84
CA SER A 53 -9.68 -3.27 -1.28
C SER A 53 -9.64 -2.26 -0.13
N HIS A 54 -10.10 -2.65 1.06
CA HIS A 54 -10.03 -1.82 2.25
C HIS A 54 -8.58 -1.54 2.65
N MET A 55 -7.71 -2.55 2.68
CA MET A 55 -6.29 -2.39 2.99
C MET A 55 -5.60 -1.42 2.02
N ILE A 56 -5.82 -1.58 0.70
CA ILE A 56 -5.27 -0.67 -0.31
C ILE A 56 -5.77 0.76 -0.07
N ALA A 57 -7.08 0.92 0.15
CA ALA A 57 -7.68 2.23 0.38
C ALA A 57 -7.16 2.89 1.66
N THR A 58 -7.03 2.15 2.76
CA THR A 58 -6.50 2.64 4.03
C THR A 58 -5.04 3.07 3.90
N GLU A 59 -4.20 2.28 3.25
CA GLU A 59 -2.80 2.66 3.03
C GLU A 59 -2.67 3.87 2.09
N HIS A 60 -3.49 3.94 1.04
CA HIS A 60 -3.59 5.13 0.20
C HIS A 60 -4.06 6.37 0.97
N GLN A 61 -5.07 6.25 1.83
CA GLN A 61 -5.56 7.36 2.66
C GLN A 61 -4.53 7.79 3.69
N ALA A 62 -3.87 6.85 4.37
CA ALA A 62 -2.79 7.14 5.31
C ALA A 62 -1.60 7.81 4.60
N PHE A 63 -1.31 7.38 3.37
CA PHE A 63 -0.31 7.99 2.50
C PHE A 63 -0.68 9.42 2.10
N LEU A 64 -1.91 9.64 1.58
CA LEU A 64 -2.40 10.95 1.17
C LEU A 64 -2.54 11.92 2.35
N GLY A 65 -3.10 11.48 3.48
CA GLY A 65 -3.22 12.30 4.69
C GLY A 65 -1.85 12.77 5.22
N LYS A 66 -0.82 11.93 5.13
CA LYS A 66 0.58 12.30 5.46
C LYS A 66 1.22 13.23 4.44
N VAL A 67 0.81 13.19 3.17
CA VAL A 67 1.26 14.13 2.14
C VAL A 67 0.67 15.52 2.39
N TRP A 68 -0.61 15.61 2.73
CA TRP A 68 -1.31 16.88 2.92
C TRP A 68 -0.89 17.59 4.20
N SER A 69 -0.52 16.84 5.25
CA SER A 69 -0.01 17.41 6.50
C SER A 69 1.43 17.94 6.40
N ASN A 70 2.25 17.45 5.46
CA ASN A 70 3.65 17.86 5.28
C ASN A 70 3.87 18.92 4.20
N ASP A 71 2.84 19.28 3.42
CA ASP A 71 2.95 20.34 2.43
C ASP A 71 2.64 21.71 3.07
N LYS A 72 3.64 22.31 3.72
CA LYS A 72 3.59 23.69 4.22
C LYS A 72 3.55 24.74 3.09
N ARG A 73 3.44 24.36 1.80
CA ARG A 73 3.36 25.32 0.68
C ARG A 73 1.95 25.67 0.25
N VAL A 74 0.91 25.07 0.83
CA VAL A 74 -0.48 25.50 0.61
C VAL A 74 -0.93 26.43 1.74
N ARG A 75 -0.17 27.50 1.99
CA ARG A 75 -0.75 28.74 2.53
C ARG A 75 -1.16 29.57 1.32
N LEU A 76 -2.41 29.44 0.91
CA LEU A 76 -3.02 30.45 0.05
C LEU A 76 -3.21 31.72 0.89
N HIS A 77 -2.76 32.82 0.31
CA HIS A 77 -2.98 34.20 0.75
C HIS A 77 -4.46 34.52 0.93
#